data_AF-A0A316NU19-F1
#
_entry.id   AF-A0A316NU19-F1
#
_cell.length_a   1.000
_cell.length_b   1.000
_cell.length_c   1.000
_cell.angle_alpha   90.00
_cell.angle_beta   90.00
_cell.angle_gamma   90.00
#
_symmetry.space_group_name_H-M   'P 1'
#
loop_
_entity.id
_entity.type
_entity.pdbx_description
1 polymer ?
#
loop_
_entity_poly.entity_id
_entity_poly.type
_entity_poly.pdbx_seq_one_letter_code
_entity_poly.pdbx_strand_id
1 'polypeptide(L)'
;MQTWIHYLLIFAIAFAATAAFVPPVRRFAIARGIVDEPGPRRVNRRTVPRLGGVAMFGGLLVAVIIEYIGERTGFWHGPLYIPGEVNVRSLGVLIGLAVIVIVGIIDDVRSLGPGVKFLGQLFASCIIAGTGTILHAFQIPGSSAVIDFGLWAYPITVIYLVCFINIINLIDGLDGLAAGITGMAAITLFIMFMTLQQTEAALLAAITAAVAGAFLIYNFYPASIFMGDSGSMLLGLLLGSVSLVGTTRLLSITLLIVPVIVALVPIIDTAAAIVRRLRKHESIATPDAGHIHHRLLLRGYSQRKAVLLIYLWTAVLCVGTLLMWVLGGTAKMVIFILLLIASAIIVYKIGLFHPVRQRHGRGDVIYDTEGIDPEHESRHDERHGQ
;
A
#
# COMPACT_ATOMS: atom_id res chain seq x y z
N MET A 1 22.46 -3.13 23.15
CA MET A 1 22.09 -4.12 22.11
C MET A 1 22.58 -3.59 20.76
N GLN A 2 23.08 -4.41 19.83
CA GLN A 2 23.35 -3.92 18.47
C GLN A 2 22.04 -3.34 17.91
N THR A 3 22.07 -2.11 17.39
CA THR A 3 20.87 -1.33 17.03
C THR A 3 19.93 -2.11 16.10
N TRP A 4 20.46 -2.99 15.25
CA TRP A 4 19.69 -3.84 14.33
C TRP A 4 18.87 -4.94 15.01
N ILE A 5 19.36 -5.51 16.11
CA ILE A 5 18.64 -6.57 16.86
C ILE A 5 17.34 -5.99 17.43
N HIS A 6 17.38 -4.75 17.89
CA HIS A 6 16.23 -4.03 18.44
C HIS A 6 15.10 -3.91 17.40
N TYR A 7 15.39 -3.42 16.20
CA TYR A 7 14.38 -3.35 15.13
C TYR A 7 13.82 -4.72 14.75
N LEU A 8 14.66 -5.77 14.74
CA LEU A 8 14.20 -7.13 14.46
C LEU A 8 13.25 -7.67 15.54
N LEU A 9 13.50 -7.36 16.81
CA LEU A 9 12.59 -7.72 17.91
C LEU A 9 11.24 -7.01 17.77
N ILE A 10 11.26 -5.70 17.53
CA ILE A 10 10.01 -4.93 17.33
C ILE A 10 9.27 -5.40 16.09
N PHE A 11 9.97 -5.70 15.00
CA PHE A 11 9.39 -6.34 13.82
C PHE A 11 8.71 -7.66 14.18
N ALA A 12 9.39 -8.55 14.90
CA ALA A 12 8.84 -9.84 15.29
C ALA A 12 7.62 -9.70 16.22
N ILE A 13 7.64 -8.74 17.14
CA ILE A 13 6.52 -8.43 18.03
C ILE A 13 5.31 -7.92 17.23
N ALA A 14 5.52 -6.93 16.35
CA ALA A 14 4.47 -6.40 15.48
C ALA A 14 3.85 -7.49 14.59
N PHE A 15 4.70 -8.36 14.04
CA PHE A 15 4.30 -9.47 13.19
C PHE A 15 3.47 -10.49 13.98
N ALA A 16 3.98 -10.96 15.12
CA ALA A 16 3.32 -11.93 15.97
C ALA A 16 1.98 -11.40 16.51
N ALA A 17 1.96 -10.14 16.97
CA ALA A 17 0.75 -9.50 17.47
C ALA A 17 -0.30 -9.37 16.36
N THR A 18 0.07 -8.89 15.17
CA THR A 18 -0.85 -8.81 14.03
C THR A 18 -1.40 -10.18 13.67
N ALA A 19 -0.54 -11.19 13.55
CA ALA A 19 -0.95 -12.56 13.24
C ALA A 19 -1.90 -13.13 14.31
N ALA A 20 -1.67 -12.83 15.59
CA ALA A 20 -2.55 -13.23 16.68
C ALA A 20 -3.89 -12.48 16.69
N PHE A 21 -3.94 -11.22 16.25
CA PHE A 21 -5.17 -10.44 16.16
C PHE A 21 -6.06 -10.81 14.97
N VAL A 22 -5.51 -11.34 13.87
CA VAL A 22 -6.32 -11.66 12.68
C VAL A 22 -7.43 -12.69 12.98
N PRO A 23 -7.18 -13.86 13.60
CA PRO A 23 -8.23 -14.84 13.88
C PRO A 23 -9.43 -14.32 14.70
N PRO A 24 -9.26 -13.62 15.84
CA PRO A 24 -10.40 -13.09 16.59
C PRO A 24 -11.14 -11.98 15.83
N VAL A 25 -10.42 -11.07 15.13
CA VAL A 25 -11.06 -10.03 14.30
C VAL A 25 -11.88 -10.67 13.18
N ARG A 26 -11.34 -11.70 12.53
CA ARG A 26 -12.06 -12.48 11.51
C ARG A 26 -13.35 -13.10 12.05
N ARG A 27 -13.29 -13.73 13.23
CA ARG A 27 -14.49 -14.31 13.88
C ARG A 27 -15.52 -13.25 14.21
N PHE A 28 -15.09 -12.09 14.71
CA PHE A 28 -15.96 -10.96 15.01
C PHE A 28 -16.64 -10.42 13.75
N ALA A 29 -15.89 -10.21 12.67
CA ALA A 29 -16.43 -9.72 11.40
C ALA A 29 -17.52 -10.67 10.85
N ILE A 30 -17.27 -11.98 10.88
CA ILE A 30 -18.27 -13.00 10.48
C ILE A 30 -19.51 -12.92 11.39
N ALA A 31 -19.32 -12.87 12.71
CA ALA A 31 -20.42 -12.83 13.67
C ALA A 31 -21.30 -11.56 13.55
N ARG A 32 -20.72 -10.46 13.06
CA ARG A 32 -21.43 -9.19 12.82
C ARG A 32 -21.90 -9.00 11.37
N GLY A 33 -21.68 -9.97 10.50
CA GLY A 33 -22.05 -9.87 9.09
C GLY A 33 -21.25 -8.80 8.32
N ILE A 34 -20.07 -8.41 8.80
CA ILE A 34 -19.18 -7.43 8.15
C ILE A 34 -18.35 -8.18 7.12
N VAL A 35 -19.01 -8.56 6.04
CA VAL A 35 -18.47 -9.47 5.03
C VAL A 35 -18.62 -8.90 3.63
N ASP A 36 -17.73 -9.35 2.75
CA ASP A 36 -17.75 -9.09 1.33
C ASP A 36 -18.46 -10.23 0.59
N GLU A 37 -19.63 -9.96 0.03
CA GLU A 37 -20.40 -10.95 -0.72
C GLU A 37 -19.97 -11.00 -2.20
N PRO A 38 -19.96 -12.19 -2.84
CA PRO A 38 -19.74 -12.33 -4.27
C PRO A 38 -20.75 -11.51 -5.09
N GLY A 39 -20.30 -10.90 -6.18
CA GLY A 39 -21.19 -10.14 -7.07
C GLY A 39 -20.63 -10.01 -8.49
N PRO A 40 -21.42 -9.51 -9.46
CA PRO A 40 -21.05 -9.49 -10.89
C PRO A 40 -19.78 -8.71 -11.22
N ARG A 41 -19.40 -7.77 -10.34
CA ARG A 41 -18.22 -6.90 -10.48
C ARG A 41 -17.05 -7.30 -9.57
N ARG A 42 -17.17 -8.39 -8.83
CA ARG A 42 -16.23 -8.80 -7.77
C ARG A 42 -15.47 -10.06 -8.18
N VAL A 43 -14.17 -10.10 -7.87
CA VAL A 43 -13.27 -11.22 -8.24
C VAL A 43 -13.48 -12.42 -7.29
N ASN A 44 -13.91 -12.16 -6.06
CA ASN A 44 -14.13 -13.16 -5.02
C ASN A 44 -15.37 -14.03 -5.31
N ARG A 45 -15.14 -15.35 -5.40
CA ARG A 45 -16.18 -16.38 -5.58
C ARG A 45 -16.83 -16.84 -4.26
N ARG A 46 -16.36 -16.34 -3.11
CA ARG A 46 -16.84 -16.72 -1.76
C ARG A 46 -17.02 -15.47 -0.89
N THR A 47 -17.88 -15.57 0.12
CA THR A 47 -18.04 -14.53 1.13
C THR A 47 -16.78 -14.45 2.00
N VAL A 48 -16.14 -13.28 2.04
CA VAL A 48 -14.88 -13.07 2.79
C VAL A 48 -15.07 -11.93 3.81
N PRO A 49 -14.77 -12.13 5.10
CA PRO A 49 -14.89 -11.06 6.09
C PRO A 49 -13.96 -9.88 5.80
N ARG A 50 -14.38 -8.67 6.19
CA ARG A 50 -13.60 -7.43 6.13
C ARG A 50 -13.16 -7.02 7.55
N LEU A 51 -12.39 -5.93 7.70
CA LEU A 51 -11.75 -5.44 8.95
C LEU A 51 -10.33 -5.93 9.24
N GLY A 52 -9.59 -6.43 8.24
CA GLY A 52 -8.17 -6.76 8.45
C GLY A 52 -7.32 -5.57 8.96
N GLY A 53 -7.72 -4.33 8.65
CA GLY A 53 -7.11 -3.12 9.20
C GLY A 53 -7.11 -3.03 10.72
N VAL A 54 -8.15 -3.56 11.39
CA VAL A 54 -8.23 -3.58 12.85
C VAL A 54 -7.13 -4.46 13.45
N ALA A 55 -6.88 -5.62 12.84
CA ALA A 55 -5.81 -6.52 13.29
C ALA A 55 -4.41 -5.93 13.08
N MET A 56 -4.18 -5.29 11.92
CA MET A 56 -2.93 -4.59 11.62
C MET A 56 -2.69 -3.41 12.59
N PHE A 57 -3.74 -2.62 12.87
CA PHE A 57 -3.64 -1.52 13.83
C PHE A 57 -3.36 -2.02 15.25
N GLY A 58 -3.99 -3.12 15.68
CA GLY A 58 -3.69 -3.76 16.96
C GLY A 58 -2.22 -4.19 17.07
N GLY A 59 -1.66 -4.79 16.01
CA GLY A 59 -0.24 -5.17 15.97
C GLY A 59 0.71 -3.97 16.01
N LEU A 60 0.38 -2.89 15.28
CA LEU A 60 1.10 -1.61 15.34
C LEU A 60 1.09 -1.03 16.76
N LEU A 61 -0.07 -1.00 17.43
CA LEU A 61 -0.19 -0.48 18.80
C LEU A 61 0.65 -1.27 19.79
N VAL A 62 0.61 -2.61 19.71
CA VAL A 62 1.45 -3.46 20.57
C VAL A 62 2.93 -3.16 20.36
N ALA A 63 3.37 -3.03 19.10
CA ALA A 63 4.76 -2.71 18.79
C ALA A 63 5.20 -1.35 19.36
N VAL A 64 4.39 -0.31 19.17
CA VAL A 64 4.66 1.05 19.69
C VAL A 64 4.68 1.07 21.22
N ILE A 65 3.76 0.36 21.87
CA ILE A 65 3.71 0.26 23.35
C ILE A 65 4.94 -0.45 23.88
N ILE A 66 5.32 -1.59 23.30
CA ILE A 66 6.50 -2.35 23.74
C ILE A 66 7.78 -1.55 23.48
N GLU A 67 7.86 -0.84 22.36
CA GLU A 67 8.98 0.08 22.10
C GLU A 67 9.10 1.13 23.21
N TYR A 68 8.01 1.85 23.48
CA TYR A 68 7.97 2.89 24.49
C TYR A 68 8.35 2.37 25.89
N ILE A 69 7.85 1.18 26.27
CA ILE A 69 8.21 0.53 27.54
C ILE A 69 9.69 0.15 27.57
N GLY A 70 10.22 -0.43 26.48
CA GLY A 70 11.62 -0.82 26.37
C GLY A 70 12.57 0.37 26.50
N GLU A 71 12.22 1.50 25.89
CA GLU A 71 12.96 2.76 26.03
C GLU A 71 12.87 3.33 27.44
N ARG A 72 11.66 3.39 28.02
CA ARG A 72 11.46 3.96 29.37
C ARG A 72 12.09 3.13 30.49
N THR A 73 12.24 1.82 30.28
CA THR A 73 12.92 0.92 31.24
C THR A 73 14.43 0.84 31.02
N GLY A 74 14.95 1.47 29.96
CA GLY A 74 16.37 1.44 29.61
C GLY A 74 16.85 0.11 29.00
N PHE A 75 15.92 -0.76 28.58
CA PHE A 75 16.25 -2.04 27.94
C PHE A 75 16.91 -1.83 26.56
N TRP A 76 16.48 -0.79 25.84
CA TRP A 76 17.16 -0.24 24.67
C TRP A 76 16.99 1.27 24.59
N HIS A 77 17.75 1.92 23.71
CA HIS A 77 17.56 3.33 23.39
C HIS A 77 16.80 3.42 22.07
N GLY A 78 15.81 4.29 22.01
CA GLY A 78 14.97 4.47 20.82
C GLY A 78 14.48 5.91 20.67
N PRO A 79 13.68 6.17 19.63
CA PRO A 79 13.25 7.51 19.27
C PRO A 79 11.95 7.98 19.95
N LEU A 80 11.22 7.11 20.67
CA LEU A 80 9.86 7.42 21.13
C LEU A 80 9.80 8.03 22.54
N TYR A 81 10.79 7.80 23.39
CA TYR A 81 10.84 8.25 24.77
C TYR A 81 12.09 9.08 25.05
N ILE A 82 11.85 10.35 25.36
CA ILE A 82 12.87 11.29 25.84
C ILE A 82 12.42 11.74 27.24
N PRO A 83 13.22 11.52 28.30
CA PRO A 83 12.85 11.92 29.65
C PRO A 83 12.50 13.41 29.74
N GLY A 84 11.27 13.72 30.17
CA GLY A 84 10.79 15.10 30.34
C GLY A 84 10.23 15.77 29.08
N GLU A 85 10.24 15.09 27.92
CA GLU A 85 9.73 15.63 26.66
C GLU A 85 8.66 14.71 26.05
N VAL A 86 7.66 15.33 25.39
CA VAL A 86 6.66 14.60 24.59
C VAL A 86 6.99 14.78 23.12
N ASN A 87 7.26 13.68 22.42
CA ASN A 87 7.42 13.71 20.98
C ASN A 87 6.06 13.92 20.29
N VAL A 88 5.67 15.19 20.14
CA VAL A 88 4.38 15.60 19.55
C VAL A 88 4.21 15.11 18.12
N ARG A 89 5.31 14.91 17.36
CA ARG A 89 5.27 14.43 15.97
C ARG A 89 4.87 12.97 15.90
N SER A 90 5.51 12.10 16.67
CA SER A 90 5.16 10.68 16.72
C SER A 90 3.75 10.48 17.26
N LEU A 91 3.34 11.30 18.24
CA LEU A 91 1.97 11.31 18.75
C LEU A 91 0.96 11.73 17.67
N GLY A 92 1.27 12.76 16.89
CA GLY A 92 0.45 13.20 15.75
C GLY A 92 0.28 12.11 14.70
N VAL A 93 1.36 11.38 14.36
CA VAL A 93 1.32 10.21 13.48
C VAL A 93 0.39 9.15 14.06
N LEU A 94 0.55 8.78 15.33
CA LEU A 94 -0.28 7.75 15.98
C LEU A 94 -1.77 8.13 16.01
N ILE A 95 -2.08 9.40 16.34
CA ILE A 95 -3.46 9.90 16.35
C ILE A 95 -4.04 9.92 14.93
N GLY A 96 -3.28 10.37 13.93
CA GLY A 96 -3.71 10.34 12.53
C GLY A 96 -4.02 8.92 12.05
N LEU A 97 -3.18 7.95 12.43
CA LEU A 97 -3.40 6.52 12.14
C LEU A 97 -4.64 5.97 12.86
N ALA A 98 -4.89 6.35 14.11
CA ALA A 98 -6.10 5.96 14.82
C ALA A 98 -7.36 6.51 14.12
N VAL A 99 -7.32 7.80 13.72
CA VAL A 99 -8.42 8.45 12.99
C VAL A 99 -8.68 7.75 11.66
N ILE A 100 -7.65 7.46 10.86
CA ILE A 100 -7.85 6.84 9.54
C ILE A 100 -8.42 5.43 9.65
N VAL A 101 -8.00 4.66 10.66
CA VAL A 101 -8.55 3.34 10.95
C VAL A 101 -10.01 3.43 11.36
N ILE A 102 -10.37 4.39 12.22
CA ILE A 102 -11.78 4.62 12.60
C ILE A 102 -12.62 4.95 11.37
N VAL A 103 -12.16 5.86 10.50
CA VAL A 103 -12.85 6.21 9.26
C VAL A 103 -13.04 4.97 8.39
N GLY A 104 -11.99 4.17 8.19
CA GLY A 104 -12.08 2.96 7.37
C GLY A 104 -12.93 1.86 8.01
N ILE A 105 -12.99 1.74 9.34
CA ILE A 105 -13.91 0.81 10.02
C ILE A 105 -15.35 1.25 9.78
N ILE A 106 -15.64 2.56 9.87
CA ILE A 106 -16.97 3.09 9.59
C ILE A 106 -17.35 2.81 8.14
N ASP A 107 -16.42 2.97 7.20
CA ASP A 107 -16.63 2.62 5.78
C ASP A 107 -16.89 1.12 5.59
N ASP A 108 -16.05 0.26 6.17
CA ASP A 108 -16.20 -1.19 6.08
C ASP A 108 -17.57 -1.68 6.59
N VAL A 109 -18.17 -0.98 7.55
CA VAL A 109 -19.47 -1.32 8.15
C VAL A 109 -20.65 -0.64 7.46
N ARG A 110 -20.51 0.63 7.06
CA ARG A 110 -21.63 1.47 6.60
C ARG A 110 -21.54 1.92 5.14
N SER A 111 -20.41 1.67 4.46
CA SER A 111 -20.10 2.13 3.10
C SER A 111 -20.26 3.66 2.96
N LEU A 112 -19.24 4.43 3.34
CA LEU A 112 -19.32 5.88 3.32
C LEU A 112 -19.33 6.41 1.88
N GLY A 113 -19.96 7.57 1.69
CA GLY A 113 -19.86 8.31 0.43
C GLY A 113 -18.42 8.81 0.22
N PRO A 114 -17.96 8.94 -1.05
CA PRO A 114 -16.58 9.35 -1.36
C PRO A 114 -16.15 10.67 -0.70
N GLY A 115 -17.06 11.64 -0.60
CA GLY A 115 -16.79 12.93 0.04
C GLY A 115 -16.52 12.80 1.55
N VAL A 116 -17.29 11.97 2.26
CA VAL A 116 -17.10 11.75 3.71
C VAL A 116 -15.80 10.99 3.97
N LYS A 117 -15.51 9.98 3.15
CA LYS A 117 -14.25 9.24 3.19
C LYS A 117 -13.05 10.18 2.98
N PHE A 118 -13.12 11.04 1.97
CA PHE A 118 -12.08 12.04 1.69
C PHE A 118 -11.89 13.05 2.82
N LEU A 119 -12.98 13.55 3.44
CA LEU A 119 -12.88 14.43 4.61
C LEU A 119 -12.19 13.75 5.79
N GLY A 120 -12.45 12.46 6.02
CA GLY A 120 -11.73 11.67 7.04
C GLY A 120 -10.24 11.54 6.74
N GLN A 121 -9.87 11.30 5.48
CA GLN A 121 -8.47 11.27 5.04
C GLN A 121 -7.77 12.62 5.24
N LEU A 122 -8.44 13.72 4.88
CA LEU A 122 -7.96 15.08 5.06
C LEU A 122 -7.73 15.38 6.54
N PHE A 123 -8.72 15.05 7.38
CA PHE A 123 -8.64 15.29 8.82
C PHE A 123 -7.47 14.52 9.47
N ALA A 124 -7.33 13.23 9.18
CA ALA A 124 -6.19 12.43 9.66
C ALA A 124 -4.84 13.03 9.23
N SER A 125 -4.73 13.44 7.97
CA SER A 125 -3.51 14.01 7.40
C SER A 125 -3.18 15.40 7.98
N CYS A 126 -4.20 16.21 8.26
CA CYS A 126 -4.06 17.52 8.92
C CYS A 126 -3.53 17.39 10.34
N ILE A 127 -3.93 16.35 11.09
CA ILE A 127 -3.38 16.09 12.44
C ILE A 127 -1.87 15.83 12.34
N ILE A 128 -1.45 14.98 11.41
CA ILE A 128 -0.02 14.65 11.20
C ILE A 128 0.77 15.91 10.82
N ALA A 129 0.30 16.66 9.81
CA ALA A 129 0.95 17.88 9.37
C ALA A 129 0.98 18.96 10.47
N GLY A 130 -0.11 19.11 11.24
CA GLY A 130 -0.25 20.10 12.31
C GLY A 130 0.70 19.86 13.49
N THR A 131 1.14 18.62 13.71
CA THR A 131 2.18 18.29 14.71
C THR A 131 3.62 18.55 14.23
N GLY A 132 3.79 19.02 13.00
CA GLY A 132 5.09 19.39 12.43
C GLY A 132 5.79 18.27 11.66
N THR A 133 5.13 17.14 11.41
CA THR A 133 5.59 16.12 10.46
C THR A 133 5.23 16.59 9.05
N ILE A 134 6.06 17.48 8.49
CA ILE A 134 5.81 18.16 7.21
C ILE A 134 6.99 18.07 6.24
N LEU A 135 6.66 18.15 4.95
CA LEU A 135 7.60 18.36 3.87
C LEU A 135 8.05 19.81 3.84
N HIS A 136 9.19 20.10 4.47
CA HIS A 136 9.70 21.47 4.56
C HIS A 136 10.21 22.00 3.22
N ALA A 137 10.98 21.18 2.50
CA ALA A 137 11.64 21.63 1.29
C ALA A 137 11.88 20.49 0.30
N PHE A 138 12.13 20.86 -0.95
CA PHE A 138 12.48 19.97 -2.04
C PHE A 138 13.85 20.32 -2.62
N GLN A 139 14.76 19.35 -2.70
CA GLN A 139 16.06 19.55 -3.32
C GLN A 139 15.95 19.32 -4.83
N ILE A 140 16.39 20.30 -5.62
CA ILE A 140 16.38 20.21 -7.08
C ILE A 140 17.36 19.09 -7.51
N PRO A 141 16.90 18.08 -8.27
CA PRO A 141 17.76 16.98 -8.71
C PRO A 141 18.97 17.50 -9.50
N GLY A 142 20.18 17.04 -9.14
CA GLY A 142 21.42 17.46 -9.80
C GLY A 142 21.91 18.86 -9.44
N SER A 143 21.27 19.52 -8.47
CA SER A 143 21.65 20.83 -7.96
C SER A 143 21.74 20.83 -6.42
N SER A 144 22.52 21.77 -5.88
CA SER A 144 22.50 22.10 -4.45
C SER A 144 21.34 23.02 -4.07
N ALA A 145 20.59 23.54 -5.05
CA ALA A 145 19.44 24.41 -4.83
C ALA A 145 18.30 23.65 -4.12
N VAL A 146 17.73 24.32 -3.13
CA VAL A 146 16.62 23.82 -2.31
C VAL A 146 15.46 24.80 -2.43
N ILE A 147 14.27 24.28 -2.69
CA ILE A 147 13.02 25.02 -2.69
C ILE A 147 12.37 24.83 -1.32
N ASP A 148 12.37 25.87 -0.49
CA ASP A 148 11.62 25.91 0.77
C ASP A 148 10.15 26.20 0.49
N PHE A 149 9.25 25.38 1.04
CA PHE A 149 7.81 25.55 0.85
C PHE A 149 7.18 26.52 1.85
N GLY A 150 7.84 26.86 2.96
CA GLY A 150 7.28 27.72 4.00
C GLY A 150 5.90 27.24 4.46
N LEU A 151 4.90 28.13 4.44
CA LEU A 151 3.52 27.77 4.82
C LEU A 151 2.85 26.77 3.86
N TRP A 152 3.30 26.67 2.61
CA TRP A 152 2.79 25.68 1.66
C TRP A 152 3.18 24.25 2.03
N ALA A 153 4.16 24.05 2.91
CA ALA A 153 4.54 22.74 3.42
C ALA A 153 3.34 21.96 4.00
N TYR A 154 2.44 22.64 4.70
CA TYR A 154 1.26 22.01 5.31
C TYR A 154 0.28 21.43 4.28
N PRO A 155 -0.31 22.23 3.35
CA PRO A 155 -1.22 21.69 2.36
C PRO A 155 -0.55 20.68 1.42
N ILE A 156 0.74 20.88 1.06
CA ILE A 156 1.50 19.91 0.25
C ILE A 156 1.61 18.57 0.99
N THR A 157 1.94 18.58 2.28
CA THR A 157 2.04 17.36 3.09
C THR A 157 0.70 16.66 3.21
N VAL A 158 -0.38 17.41 3.43
CA VAL A 158 -1.73 16.85 3.53
C VAL A 158 -2.12 16.16 2.22
N ILE A 159 -1.94 16.83 1.08
CA ILE A 159 -2.20 16.25 -0.23
C ILE A 159 -1.33 15.01 -0.45
N TYR A 160 -0.05 15.07 -0.10
CA TYR A 160 0.88 13.96 -0.20
C TYR A 160 0.39 12.72 0.55
N LEU A 161 -0.01 12.87 1.82
CA LEU A 161 -0.54 11.77 2.63
C LEU A 161 -1.86 11.21 2.09
N VAL A 162 -2.79 12.09 1.69
CA VAL A 162 -4.06 11.70 1.07
C VAL A 162 -3.83 10.94 -0.24
N CYS A 163 -2.84 11.32 -1.04
CA CYS A 163 -2.45 10.57 -2.23
C CYS A 163 -2.01 9.15 -1.89
N PHE A 164 -1.14 8.97 -0.89
CA PHE A 164 -0.71 7.63 -0.46
C PHE A 164 -1.88 6.76 0.01
N ILE A 165 -2.79 7.33 0.79
CA ILE A 165 -4.00 6.64 1.24
C ILE A 165 -4.81 6.12 0.05
N ASN A 166 -5.08 7.00 -0.92
CA ASN A 166 -5.90 6.63 -2.09
C ASN A 166 -5.17 5.69 -3.05
N ILE A 167 -3.85 5.81 -3.21
CA ILE A 167 -3.06 4.91 -4.04
C ILE A 167 -3.11 3.48 -3.48
N ILE A 168 -2.91 3.29 -2.17
CA ILE A 168 -3.00 1.96 -1.55
C ILE A 168 -4.42 1.41 -1.63
N ASN A 169 -5.43 2.25 -1.37
CA ASN A 169 -6.84 1.86 -1.50
C ASN A 169 -7.18 1.42 -2.93
N LEU A 170 -6.61 2.06 -3.95
CA LEU A 170 -6.85 1.73 -5.36
C LEU A 170 -6.21 0.40 -5.80
N ILE A 171 -5.07 0.01 -5.21
CA ILE A 171 -4.42 -1.28 -5.53
C ILE A 171 -4.98 -2.46 -4.75
N ASP A 172 -5.80 -2.24 -3.72
CA ASP A 172 -6.44 -3.27 -2.91
C ASP A 172 -7.60 -3.96 -3.65
N GLY A 173 -7.35 -4.40 -4.88
CA GLY A 173 -8.30 -5.09 -5.76
C GLY A 173 -8.02 -6.58 -5.95
N LEU A 174 -6.90 -7.08 -5.42
CA LEU A 174 -6.54 -8.51 -5.44
C LEU A 174 -5.96 -8.95 -4.10
N ASP A 175 -6.35 -10.15 -3.67
CA ASP A 175 -5.81 -10.87 -2.50
C ASP A 175 -4.28 -10.78 -2.43
N GLY A 176 -3.79 -10.15 -1.37
CA GLY A 176 -2.38 -9.99 -1.04
C GLY A 176 -1.71 -8.78 -1.69
N LEU A 177 -2.22 -8.24 -2.80
CA LEU A 177 -1.49 -7.29 -3.64
C LEU A 177 -1.04 -6.03 -2.88
N ALA A 178 -1.97 -5.33 -2.24
CA ALA A 178 -1.70 -4.09 -1.52
C ALA A 178 -0.77 -4.30 -0.32
N ALA A 179 -0.98 -5.37 0.45
CA ALA A 179 -0.13 -5.71 1.60
C ALA A 179 1.29 -6.08 1.17
N GLY A 180 1.45 -6.87 0.10
CA GLY A 180 2.78 -7.24 -0.41
C GLY A 180 3.56 -6.06 -0.97
N ILE A 181 2.94 -5.20 -1.79
CA ILE A 181 3.57 -3.98 -2.32
C ILE A 181 4.00 -3.06 -1.17
N THR A 182 3.10 -2.84 -0.20
CA THR A 182 3.41 -2.01 0.97
C THR A 182 4.56 -2.60 1.79
N GLY A 183 4.55 -3.91 2.04
CA GLY A 183 5.61 -4.60 2.77
C GLY A 183 6.99 -4.47 2.09
N MET A 184 7.07 -4.70 0.78
CA MET A 184 8.32 -4.54 0.02
C MET A 184 8.81 -3.08 0.02
N ALA A 185 7.91 -2.11 -0.11
CA ALA A 185 8.26 -0.69 -0.04
C ALA A 185 8.75 -0.30 1.35
N ALA A 186 8.10 -0.80 2.41
CA ALA A 186 8.49 -0.56 3.80
C ALA A 186 9.85 -1.19 4.13
N ILE A 187 10.15 -2.40 3.66
CA ILE A 187 11.49 -3.02 3.81
C ILE A 187 12.56 -2.17 3.11
N THR A 188 12.27 -1.68 1.90
CA THR A 188 13.19 -0.80 1.16
C THR A 188 13.49 0.47 1.96
N LEU A 189 12.46 1.12 2.50
CA LEU A 189 12.61 2.29 3.36
C LEU A 189 13.36 2.01 4.65
N PHE A 190 13.09 0.87 5.29
CA PHE A 190 13.82 0.46 6.49
C PHE A 190 15.32 0.39 6.23
N ILE A 191 15.74 -0.29 5.15
CA ILE A 191 17.16 -0.40 4.78
C ILE A 191 17.75 0.99 4.54
N MET A 192 17.07 1.86 3.78
CA MET A 192 17.54 3.22 3.51
C MET A 192 17.68 4.05 4.80
N PHE A 193 16.66 4.09 5.64
CA PHE A 193 16.65 4.91 6.85
C PHE A 193 17.63 4.43 7.91
N MET A 194 17.90 3.13 7.95
CA MET A 194 18.98 2.61 8.77
C MET A 194 20.36 3.13 8.33
N THR A 195 20.62 3.26 7.02
CA THR A 195 21.88 3.86 6.54
C THR A 195 21.97 5.37 6.81
N LEU A 196 20.83 6.06 6.90
CA LEU A 196 20.74 7.48 7.27
C LEU A 196 20.70 7.73 8.78
N GLN A 197 20.73 6.68 9.60
CA GLN A 197 20.54 6.76 11.05
C GLN A 197 19.23 7.48 11.45
N GLN A 198 18.21 7.43 10.59
CA GLN A 198 16.87 7.95 10.88
C GLN A 198 16.09 6.89 11.67
N THR A 199 16.37 6.81 12.96
CA THR A 199 15.88 5.74 13.85
C THR A 199 14.35 5.67 13.92
N GLU A 200 13.67 6.81 14.03
CA GLU A 200 12.20 6.88 14.08
C GLU A 200 11.57 6.34 12.79
N ALA A 201 12.10 6.74 11.64
CA ALA A 201 11.61 6.31 10.34
C ALA A 201 11.90 4.83 10.08
N ALA A 202 13.09 4.36 10.46
CA ALA A 202 13.44 2.95 10.36
C ALA A 202 12.53 2.08 11.24
N LEU A 203 12.26 2.50 12.48
CA LEU A 203 11.33 1.81 13.37
C LEU A 203 9.94 1.69 12.74
N LEU A 204 9.37 2.81 12.28
CA LEU A 204 8.03 2.82 11.69
C LEU A 204 7.99 2.00 10.39
N ALA A 205 9.06 2.02 9.59
CA ALA A 205 9.20 1.19 8.38
C ALA A 205 9.22 -0.31 8.72
N ALA A 206 9.97 -0.70 9.75
CA ALA A 206 10.03 -2.08 10.23
C ALA A 206 8.65 -2.55 10.73
N ILE A 207 7.94 -1.74 11.53
CA ILE A 207 6.59 -2.07 11.99
C ILE A 207 5.62 -2.17 10.79
N THR A 208 5.70 -1.25 9.84
CA THR A 208 4.85 -1.27 8.64
C THR A 208 5.07 -2.55 7.82
N ALA A 209 6.33 -2.95 7.61
CA ALA A 209 6.66 -4.21 6.94
C ALA A 209 6.14 -5.43 7.72
N ALA A 210 6.24 -5.41 9.05
CA ALA A 210 5.78 -6.50 9.91
C ALA A 210 4.27 -6.69 9.87
N VAL A 211 3.48 -5.62 10.04
CA VAL A 211 2.02 -5.71 10.04
C VAL A 211 1.48 -6.11 8.66
N ALA A 212 2.07 -5.60 7.58
CA ALA A 212 1.71 -5.97 6.21
C ALA A 212 2.08 -7.45 5.93
N GLY A 213 3.27 -7.88 6.33
CA GLY A 213 3.73 -9.26 6.16
C GLY A 213 2.92 -10.27 6.96
N ALA A 214 2.57 -9.96 8.20
CA ALA A 214 1.74 -10.82 9.04
C ALA A 214 0.32 -10.94 8.50
N PHE A 215 -0.26 -9.83 8.06
CA PHE A 215 -1.58 -9.83 7.44
C PHE A 215 -1.60 -10.65 6.13
N LEU A 216 -0.51 -10.62 5.36
CA LEU A 216 -0.38 -11.37 4.12
C LEU A 216 -0.54 -12.90 4.31
N ILE A 217 -0.19 -13.46 5.48
CA ILE A 217 -0.45 -14.88 5.80
C ILE A 217 -1.94 -15.24 5.59
N TYR A 218 -2.83 -14.32 5.95
CA TYR A 218 -4.27 -14.53 5.92
C TYR A 218 -4.94 -13.95 4.68
N ASN A 219 -4.26 -13.03 3.99
CA ASN A 219 -4.80 -12.30 2.84
C ASN A 219 -4.23 -12.76 1.49
N PHE A 220 -3.18 -13.59 1.46
CA PHE A 220 -2.67 -14.16 0.22
C PHE A 220 -3.70 -15.12 -0.41
N TYR A 221 -3.78 -15.15 -1.74
CA TYR A 221 -4.85 -15.87 -2.44
C TYR A 221 -4.85 -17.39 -2.14
N PRO A 222 -6.02 -17.98 -1.81
CA PRO A 222 -7.30 -17.34 -1.58
C PRO A 222 -7.38 -16.69 -0.18
N ALA A 223 -7.77 -15.42 -0.12
CA ALA A 223 -7.84 -14.69 1.14
C ALA A 223 -8.88 -15.26 2.10
N SER A 224 -8.50 -15.35 3.37
CA SER A 224 -9.39 -15.73 4.48
C SER A 224 -10.07 -14.52 5.15
N ILE A 225 -9.52 -13.33 4.92
CA ILE A 225 -10.01 -12.02 5.38
C ILE A 225 -9.46 -10.93 4.44
N PHE A 226 -10.28 -9.92 4.16
CA PHE A 226 -9.88 -8.72 3.43
C PHE A 226 -9.48 -7.60 4.38
N MET A 227 -8.51 -6.78 3.95
CA MET A 227 -8.06 -5.66 4.77
C MET A 227 -9.15 -4.62 4.95
N GLY A 228 -10.01 -4.45 3.93
CA GLY A 228 -11.05 -3.44 3.90
C GLY A 228 -10.46 -2.04 3.76
N ASP A 229 -11.34 -1.05 3.79
CA ASP A 229 -10.94 0.35 3.79
C ASP A 229 -10.17 0.71 5.06
N SER A 230 -10.50 0.09 6.20
CA SER A 230 -9.73 0.21 7.43
C SER A 230 -8.25 -0.15 7.25
N GLY A 231 -7.95 -1.20 6.48
CA GLY A 231 -6.58 -1.66 6.30
C GLY A 231 -5.83 -0.98 5.17
N SER A 232 -6.47 -0.78 4.01
CA SER A 232 -5.81 -0.12 2.88
C SER A 232 -5.51 1.35 3.17
N MET A 233 -6.41 2.06 3.84
CA MET A 233 -6.17 3.45 4.25
C MET A 233 -5.10 3.56 5.34
N LEU A 234 -5.06 2.61 6.29
CA LEU A 234 -4.01 2.50 7.29
C LEU A 234 -2.63 2.30 6.64
N LEU A 235 -2.50 1.32 5.74
CA LEU A 235 -1.24 1.01 5.07
C LEU A 235 -0.75 2.18 4.21
N GLY A 236 -1.65 2.88 3.53
CA GLY A 236 -1.32 4.10 2.80
C GLY A 236 -0.81 5.21 3.71
N LEU A 237 -1.52 5.51 4.81
CA LEU A 237 -1.07 6.55 5.75
C LEU A 237 0.23 6.18 6.46
N LEU A 238 0.42 4.90 6.82
CA LEU A 238 1.68 4.40 7.38
C LEU A 238 2.83 4.63 6.41
N LEU A 239 2.72 4.16 5.17
CA LEU A 239 3.81 4.26 4.20
C LEU A 239 4.15 5.71 3.84
N GLY A 240 3.12 6.57 3.72
CA GLY A 240 3.30 8.01 3.57
C GLY A 240 4.03 8.63 4.77
N SER A 241 3.61 8.28 5.99
CA SER A 241 4.23 8.78 7.23
C SER A 241 5.68 8.32 7.39
N VAL A 242 5.98 7.05 7.09
CA VAL A 242 7.36 6.52 7.09
C VAL A 242 8.25 7.34 6.16
N SER A 243 7.76 7.63 4.94
CA SER A 243 8.52 8.43 3.99
C SER A 243 8.72 9.87 4.47
N LEU A 244 7.74 10.47 5.16
CA LEU A 244 7.85 11.83 5.70
C LEU A 244 8.82 11.91 6.88
N VAL A 245 8.67 11.04 7.87
CA VAL A 245 9.45 11.06 9.11
C VAL A 245 10.94 10.87 8.81
N GLY A 246 11.29 10.01 7.86
CA GLY A 246 12.69 9.78 7.50
C GLY A 246 13.30 10.84 6.57
N THR A 247 12.49 11.79 6.08
CA THR A 247 12.97 12.91 5.29
C THR A 247 13.46 13.99 6.27
N THR A 248 14.77 14.24 6.31
CA THR A 248 15.43 15.22 7.21
C THR A 248 15.17 16.69 6.84
N ARG A 249 13.92 17.04 6.52
CA ARG A 249 13.43 18.32 5.97
C ARG A 249 13.62 18.50 4.45
N LEU A 250 14.41 17.65 3.79
CA LEU A 250 14.71 17.75 2.35
C LEU A 250 14.20 16.53 1.59
N LEU A 251 13.12 16.70 0.81
CA LEU A 251 12.72 15.70 -0.17
C LEU A 251 13.79 15.57 -1.25
N SER A 252 14.45 14.41 -1.27
CA SER A 252 15.31 14.01 -2.38
C SER A 252 14.50 13.20 -3.39
N ILE A 253 14.90 13.27 -4.67
CA ILE A 253 14.32 12.43 -5.73
C ILE A 253 14.44 10.93 -5.43
N THR A 254 15.41 10.50 -4.60
CA THR A 254 15.49 9.09 -4.18
C THR A 254 14.37 8.71 -3.22
N LEU A 255 13.86 9.64 -2.41
CA LEU A 255 12.74 9.37 -1.49
C LEU A 255 11.38 9.46 -2.22
N LEU A 256 11.29 10.21 -3.32
CA LEU A 256 10.13 10.22 -4.21
C LEU A 256 9.90 8.89 -4.94
N ILE A 257 10.83 7.94 -4.85
CA ILE A 257 10.68 6.65 -5.53
C ILE A 257 9.71 5.72 -4.83
N VAL A 258 9.46 5.87 -3.53
CA VAL A 258 8.44 5.09 -2.81
C VAL A 258 7.05 5.39 -3.34
N PRO A 259 6.61 6.66 -3.46
CA PRO A 259 5.38 6.96 -4.17
C PRO A 259 5.38 6.35 -5.57
N VAL A 260 6.49 6.36 -6.31
CA VAL A 260 6.57 5.72 -7.64
C VAL A 260 6.38 4.21 -7.56
N ILE A 261 7.09 3.47 -6.70
CA ILE A 261 6.98 2.01 -6.54
C ILE A 261 5.53 1.60 -6.28
N VAL A 262 4.88 2.33 -5.37
CA VAL A 262 3.54 2.04 -4.88
C VAL A 262 2.49 2.47 -5.89
N ALA A 263 2.69 3.64 -6.50
CA ALA A 263 1.76 4.22 -7.45
C ALA A 263 1.93 3.70 -8.87
N LEU A 264 2.98 2.95 -9.19
CA LEU A 264 3.25 2.51 -10.56
C LEU A 264 2.07 1.70 -11.12
N VAL A 265 1.62 0.70 -10.37
CA VAL A 265 0.48 -0.15 -10.75
C VAL A 265 -0.80 0.69 -10.99
N PRO A 266 -1.28 1.51 -10.04
CA PRO A 266 -2.51 2.28 -10.22
C PRO A 266 -2.38 3.44 -11.21
N ILE A 267 -1.21 4.09 -11.30
CA ILE A 267 -0.95 5.13 -12.31
C ILE A 267 -1.06 4.52 -13.70
N ILE A 268 -0.45 3.37 -13.93
CA ILE A 268 -0.48 2.71 -15.24
C ILE A 268 -1.90 2.22 -15.53
N ASP A 269 -2.61 1.72 -14.53
CA ASP A 269 -3.99 1.29 -14.67
C ASP A 269 -4.92 2.44 -15.09
N THR A 270 -4.79 3.57 -14.39
CA THR A 270 -5.55 4.79 -14.65
C THR A 270 -5.17 5.40 -16.00
N ALA A 271 -3.87 5.49 -16.30
CA ALA A 271 -3.38 6.00 -17.58
C ALA A 271 -3.86 5.13 -18.76
N ALA A 272 -3.86 3.81 -18.61
CA ALA A 272 -4.37 2.91 -19.62
C ALA A 272 -5.89 3.03 -19.78
N ALA A 273 -6.65 3.22 -18.70
CA ALA A 273 -8.08 3.53 -18.79
C ALA A 273 -8.34 4.82 -19.58
N ILE A 274 -7.60 5.89 -19.27
CA ILE A 274 -7.69 7.17 -20.00
C ILE A 274 -7.38 6.98 -21.49
N VAL A 275 -6.24 6.34 -21.83
CA VAL A 275 -5.84 6.11 -23.22
C VAL A 275 -6.90 5.29 -23.98
N ARG A 276 -7.53 4.30 -23.34
CA ARG A 276 -8.61 3.51 -23.96
C ARG A 276 -9.86 4.33 -24.24
N ARG A 277 -10.28 5.16 -23.27
CA ARG A 277 -11.44 6.05 -23.43
C ARG A 277 -11.21 7.06 -24.54
N LEU A 278 -10.01 7.65 -24.59
CA LEU A 278 -9.63 8.57 -25.68
C LEU A 278 -9.65 7.88 -27.05
N ARG A 279 -9.15 6.64 -27.15
CA ARG A 279 -9.20 5.84 -28.40
C ARG A 279 -10.62 5.44 -28.80
N LYS A 280 -11.57 5.38 -27.85
CA LYS A 280 -12.99 5.11 -28.07
C LYS A 280 -13.84 6.38 -28.23
N HIS A 281 -13.23 7.57 -28.14
CA HIS A 281 -13.94 8.86 -28.08
C HIS A 281 -15.00 8.93 -26.97
N GLU A 282 -14.79 8.21 -25.86
CA GLU A 282 -15.64 8.26 -24.68
C GLU A 282 -15.14 9.29 -23.67
N SER A 283 -16.05 9.83 -22.85
CA SER A 283 -15.67 10.74 -21.76
C SER A 283 -14.73 10.05 -20.78
N ILE A 284 -13.75 10.79 -20.25
CA ILE A 284 -12.83 10.27 -19.22
C ILE A 284 -13.60 9.85 -17.95
N ALA A 285 -14.82 10.34 -17.71
CA ALA A 285 -15.61 9.98 -16.54
C ALA A 285 -16.43 8.68 -16.68
N THR A 286 -16.45 8.02 -17.86
CA THR A 286 -17.20 6.77 -18.02
C THR A 286 -16.55 5.63 -17.22
N PRO A 287 -17.30 4.80 -16.47
CA PRO A 287 -16.72 3.64 -15.78
C PRO A 287 -15.99 2.70 -16.76
N ASP A 288 -14.75 2.27 -16.44
CA ASP A 288 -13.98 1.31 -17.24
C ASP A 288 -13.70 0.07 -16.39
N ALA A 289 -13.94 -1.10 -16.94
CA ALA A 289 -13.69 -2.40 -16.30
C ALA A 289 -12.34 -3.01 -16.71
N GLY A 290 -11.54 -2.31 -17.52
CA GLY A 290 -10.27 -2.80 -18.06
C GLY A 290 -9.08 -2.73 -17.12
N HIS A 291 -9.28 -2.83 -15.81
CA HIS A 291 -8.21 -2.74 -14.80
C HIS A 291 -7.13 -3.84 -15.01
N ILE A 292 -5.88 -3.58 -14.62
CA ILE A 292 -4.72 -4.48 -14.86
C ILE A 292 -5.02 -5.91 -14.42
N HIS A 293 -5.59 -6.07 -13.23
CA HIS A 293 -5.92 -7.38 -12.68
C HIS A 293 -6.96 -8.10 -13.53
N HIS A 294 -8.01 -7.39 -13.97
CA HIS A 294 -9.04 -7.97 -14.82
C HIS A 294 -8.46 -8.42 -16.17
N ARG A 295 -7.53 -7.66 -16.76
CA ARG A 295 -6.85 -8.05 -18.01
C ARG A 295 -5.97 -9.28 -17.87
N LEU A 296 -5.25 -9.41 -16.76
CA LEU A 296 -4.44 -10.59 -16.51
C LEU A 296 -5.35 -11.83 -16.38
N LEU A 297 -6.46 -11.70 -15.66
CA LEU A 297 -7.48 -12.76 -15.55
C LEU A 297 -8.08 -13.11 -16.93
N LEU A 298 -8.44 -12.10 -17.75
CA LEU A 298 -8.96 -12.29 -19.11
C LEU A 298 -7.96 -12.97 -20.06
N ARG A 299 -6.65 -12.85 -19.80
CA ARG A 299 -5.59 -13.54 -20.55
C ARG A 299 -5.30 -14.95 -20.05
N GLY A 300 -6.12 -15.48 -19.13
CA GLY A 300 -5.95 -16.82 -18.56
C GLY A 300 -4.92 -16.91 -17.44
N TYR A 301 -4.42 -15.78 -16.91
CA TYR A 301 -3.62 -15.82 -15.68
C TYR A 301 -4.54 -16.05 -14.49
N SER A 302 -4.13 -16.92 -13.57
CA SER A 302 -4.80 -16.99 -12.27
C SER A 302 -4.45 -15.75 -11.44
N GLN A 303 -5.32 -15.39 -10.49
CA GLN A 303 -5.10 -14.27 -9.57
C GLN A 303 -3.73 -14.36 -8.87
N ARG A 304 -3.33 -15.57 -8.43
CA ARG A 304 -1.99 -15.83 -7.88
C ARG A 304 -0.88 -15.40 -8.83
N LYS A 305 -0.93 -15.84 -10.09
CA LYS A 305 0.10 -15.51 -11.09
C LYS A 305 0.15 -14.00 -11.35
N ALA A 306 -1.00 -13.34 -11.42
CA ALA A 306 -1.08 -11.89 -11.58
C ALA A 306 -0.37 -11.14 -10.43
N VAL A 307 -0.69 -11.50 -9.18
CA VAL A 307 -0.06 -10.89 -7.99
C VAL A 307 1.44 -11.16 -7.96
N LEU A 308 1.89 -12.40 -8.22
CA LEU A 308 3.31 -12.75 -8.23
C LEU A 308 4.12 -12.01 -9.32
N LEU A 309 3.53 -11.79 -10.50
CA LEU A 309 4.16 -10.99 -11.56
C LEU A 309 4.34 -9.54 -11.10
N ILE A 310 3.32 -8.96 -10.47
CA ILE A 310 3.41 -7.61 -9.93
C ILE A 310 4.44 -7.56 -8.79
N TYR A 311 4.50 -8.57 -7.92
CA TYR A 311 5.53 -8.64 -6.88
C TYR A 311 6.93 -8.70 -7.45
N LEU A 312 7.17 -9.50 -8.50
CA LEU A 312 8.46 -9.55 -9.16
C LEU A 312 8.85 -8.17 -9.71
N TRP A 313 7.91 -7.48 -10.34
CA TRP A 313 8.14 -6.12 -10.85
C TRP A 313 8.42 -5.13 -9.71
N THR A 314 7.62 -5.15 -8.64
CA THR A 314 7.85 -4.33 -7.45
C THR A 314 9.20 -4.62 -6.81
N ALA A 315 9.62 -5.89 -6.74
CA ALA A 315 10.91 -6.29 -6.21
C ALA A 315 12.07 -5.72 -7.05
N VAL A 316 11.96 -5.76 -8.39
CA VAL A 316 12.95 -5.13 -9.29
C VAL A 316 13.06 -3.63 -9.05
N LEU A 317 11.93 -2.93 -8.83
CA LEU A 317 11.95 -1.50 -8.51
C LEU A 317 12.55 -1.22 -7.12
N CYS A 318 12.26 -2.06 -6.13
CA CYS A 318 12.83 -1.97 -4.78
C CYS A 318 14.36 -2.18 -4.82
N VAL A 319 14.84 -3.23 -5.49
CA VAL A 319 16.27 -3.49 -5.68
C VAL A 319 16.93 -2.36 -6.46
N GLY A 320 16.33 -1.90 -7.55
CA GLY A 320 16.82 -0.78 -8.33
C GLY A 320 16.88 0.52 -7.50
N THR A 321 15.94 0.74 -6.60
CA THR A 321 15.95 1.84 -5.62
C THR A 321 17.14 1.74 -4.68
N LEU A 322 17.39 0.57 -4.09
CA LEU A 322 18.54 0.35 -3.21
C LEU A 322 19.86 0.52 -3.97
N LEU A 323 19.94 0.07 -5.23
CA LEU A 323 21.11 0.30 -6.08
C LEU A 323 21.32 1.79 -6.34
N MET A 324 20.27 2.55 -6.67
CA MET A 324 20.35 4.02 -6.82
C MET A 324 20.68 4.75 -5.51
N TRP A 325 20.34 4.16 -4.38
CA TRP A 325 20.67 4.69 -3.07
C TRP A 325 22.16 4.56 -2.78
N VAL A 326 22.73 3.38 -3.08
CA VAL A 326 24.17 3.10 -2.89
C VAL A 326 25.03 3.75 -3.98
N LEU A 327 24.55 3.75 -5.22
CA LEU A 327 25.26 4.26 -6.39
C LEU A 327 24.85 5.71 -6.65
N GLY A 328 25.73 6.66 -6.34
CA GLY A 328 25.52 8.08 -6.60
C GLY A 328 25.73 8.50 -8.06
N GLY A 329 25.51 9.79 -8.34
CA GLY A 329 25.91 10.43 -9.60
C GLY A 329 25.14 9.93 -10.84
N THR A 330 25.86 9.71 -11.94
CA THR A 330 25.30 9.31 -13.24
C THR A 330 24.70 7.92 -13.22
N ALA A 331 25.26 7.00 -12.43
CA ALA A 331 24.75 5.63 -12.28
C ALA A 331 23.29 5.62 -11.81
N LYS A 332 22.93 6.51 -10.88
CA LYS A 332 21.55 6.67 -10.42
C LYS A 332 20.59 7.03 -11.55
N MET A 333 20.96 7.98 -12.41
CA MET A 333 20.13 8.39 -13.54
C MET A 333 19.97 7.24 -14.56
N VAL A 334 21.05 6.51 -14.84
CA VAL A 334 21.00 5.35 -15.74
C VAL A 334 20.06 4.27 -15.20
N ILE A 335 20.19 3.90 -13.92
CA ILE A 335 19.31 2.90 -13.29
C ILE A 335 17.85 3.36 -13.33
N PHE A 336 17.58 4.63 -13.00
CA PHE A 336 16.23 5.19 -13.05
C PHE A 336 15.61 5.05 -14.44
N ILE A 337 16.34 5.43 -15.49
CA ILE A 337 15.88 5.32 -16.88
C ILE A 337 15.66 3.85 -17.27
N LEU A 338 16.56 2.94 -16.90
CA LEU A 338 16.42 1.51 -17.17
C LEU A 338 15.17 0.92 -16.51
N LEU A 339 14.89 1.30 -15.25
CA LEU A 339 13.68 0.86 -14.54
C LEU A 339 12.41 1.39 -15.21
N LEU A 340 12.41 2.64 -15.70
CA LEU A 340 11.29 3.20 -16.45
C LEU A 340 11.07 2.46 -17.78
N ILE A 341 12.13 2.16 -18.52
CA ILE A 341 12.06 1.40 -19.78
C ILE A 341 11.54 -0.01 -19.52
N ALA A 342 12.10 -0.73 -18.54
CA ALA A 342 11.66 -2.07 -18.16
C ALA A 342 10.17 -2.08 -17.78
N SER A 343 9.74 -1.09 -16.98
CA SER A 343 8.35 -0.87 -16.60
C SER A 343 7.47 -0.66 -17.83
N ALA A 344 7.86 0.21 -18.76
CA ALA A 344 7.12 0.45 -20.00
C ALA A 344 6.99 -0.80 -20.87
N ILE A 345 8.05 -1.62 -20.98
CA ILE A 345 8.04 -2.89 -21.71
C ILE A 345 7.06 -3.89 -21.08
N ILE A 346 7.06 -4.01 -19.74
CA ILE A 346 6.14 -4.90 -19.01
C ILE A 346 4.69 -4.50 -19.32
N VAL A 347 4.37 -3.21 -19.23
CA VAL A 347 3.03 -2.68 -19.52
C VAL A 347 2.62 -2.95 -20.96
N TYR A 348 3.53 -2.73 -21.91
CA TYR A 348 3.30 -2.99 -23.32
C TYR A 348 3.01 -4.49 -23.57
N LYS A 349 3.80 -5.40 -22.99
CA LYS A 349 3.59 -6.86 -23.11
C LYS A 349 2.30 -7.33 -22.46
N ILE A 350 1.92 -6.76 -21.31
CA ILE A 350 0.61 -7.00 -20.67
C ILE A 350 -0.55 -6.44 -21.53
N GLY A 351 -0.24 -5.63 -22.55
CA GLY A 351 -1.20 -5.14 -23.52
C GLY A 351 -2.29 -4.29 -22.89
N LEU A 352 -1.92 -3.54 -21.86
CA LEU A 352 -2.84 -2.74 -21.06
C LEU A 352 -3.59 -1.66 -21.88
N PHE A 353 -3.00 -1.25 -23.01
CA PHE A 353 -3.55 -0.25 -23.92
C PHE A 353 -4.45 -0.81 -25.03
N HIS A 354 -4.58 -2.13 -25.16
CA HIS A 354 -5.48 -2.71 -26.19
C HIS A 354 -6.95 -2.53 -25.78
N PRO A 355 -7.87 -2.26 -26.73
CA PRO A 355 -9.30 -2.18 -26.43
C PRO A 355 -9.82 -3.51 -25.88
N VAL A 356 -10.64 -3.48 -24.83
CA VAL A 356 -11.43 -4.65 -24.44
C VAL A 356 -12.62 -4.74 -25.39
N ARG A 357 -12.77 -5.85 -26.12
CA ARG A 357 -13.99 -6.15 -26.88
C ARG A 357 -15.10 -6.45 -25.89
N GLN A 358 -16.08 -5.55 -25.82
CA GLN A 358 -17.32 -5.75 -25.06
C GLN A 358 -18.36 -6.31 -26.01
N ARG A 359 -18.97 -7.46 -25.71
CA ARG A 359 -20.20 -7.90 -26.39
C ARG A 359 -21.39 -7.49 -25.53
N HIS A 360 -22.32 -6.74 -26.10
CA HIS A 360 -23.61 -6.47 -25.45
C HIS A 360 -24.47 -7.72 -25.57
N GLY A 361 -24.60 -8.48 -24.48
CA GLY A 361 -25.65 -9.48 -24.33
C GLY A 361 -26.95 -8.80 -23.88
N ARG A 362 -28.11 -9.44 -24.13
CA ARG A 362 -29.43 -8.95 -23.68
C ARG A 362 -29.42 -8.71 -22.16
N GLY A 363 -29.19 -7.47 -21.75
CA GLY A 363 -29.30 -7.01 -20.36
C GLY A 363 -27.99 -6.83 -19.58
N ASP A 364 -26.88 -7.46 -19.99
CA ASP A 364 -25.61 -7.40 -19.27
C ASP A 364 -24.39 -7.27 -20.22
N VAL A 365 -23.36 -6.57 -19.73
CA VAL A 365 -22.06 -6.47 -20.42
C VAL A 365 -21.34 -7.82 -20.28
N ILE A 366 -21.29 -8.59 -21.36
CA ILE A 366 -20.55 -9.85 -21.43
C ILE A 366 -19.19 -9.55 -22.07
N TYR A 367 -18.10 -9.80 -21.33
CA TYR A 367 -16.75 -9.67 -21.87
C TYR A 367 -16.46 -10.84 -22.81
N ASP A 368 -15.92 -10.55 -23.99
CA ASP A 368 -15.60 -11.56 -25.00
C ASP A 368 -14.40 -12.40 -24.52
N THR A 369 -14.67 -13.58 -23.96
CA THR A 369 -13.67 -14.55 -23.51
C THR A 369 -13.37 -15.56 -24.61
N GLU A 370 -13.04 -15.11 -25.82
CA GLU A 370 -12.40 -15.97 -26.82
C GLU A 370 -11.03 -16.42 -26.28
N GLY A 371 -11.04 -17.54 -25.54
CA GLY A 371 -9.89 -18.11 -24.84
C GLY A 371 -10.20 -18.78 -23.49
N ILE A 372 -11.40 -18.59 -22.92
CA ILE A 372 -11.83 -19.30 -21.71
C ILE A 372 -13.04 -20.15 -22.07
N ASP A 373 -12.80 -21.42 -22.37
CA ASP A 373 -13.84 -22.43 -22.31
C ASP A 373 -14.16 -22.67 -20.82
N PRO A 374 -15.36 -22.29 -20.32
CA PRO A 374 -15.74 -22.55 -18.93
C PRO A 374 -15.84 -24.04 -18.61
N GLU A 375 -15.84 -24.94 -19.61
CA GLU A 375 -15.79 -26.40 -19.39
C GLU A 375 -14.40 -26.93 -18.98
N HIS A 376 -13.34 -26.09 -19.01
CA HIS A 376 -11.99 -26.59 -18.76
C HIS A 376 -11.62 -26.69 -17.26
N GLU A 377 -12.33 -25.99 -16.37
CA GLU A 377 -12.15 -26.11 -14.90
C GLU A 377 -12.95 -27.29 -14.30
N SER A 378 -14.09 -27.68 -14.89
CA SER A 378 -14.91 -28.79 -14.35
C SER A 378 -14.37 -30.18 -14.69
N ARG A 379 -13.62 -30.34 -15.79
CA ARG A 379 -13.06 -31.65 -16.19
C ARG A 379 -11.80 -32.08 -15.43
N HIS A 380 -11.17 -31.18 -14.68
CA HIS A 380 -9.94 -31.50 -13.95
C HIS A 380 -10.19 -32.01 -12.52
N ASP A 381 -11.33 -31.71 -11.91
CA ASP A 381 -11.70 -32.22 -10.57
C ASP A 381 -12.39 -33.60 -10.63
N GLU A 382 -12.96 -34.01 -11.78
CA GLU A 382 -13.62 -35.32 -11.91
C GLU A 382 -12.66 -36.48 -12.27
N ARG A 383 -11.40 -36.21 -12.64
CA ARG A 383 -10.44 -37.26 -13.09
C ARG A 383 -9.50 -37.81 -12.01
N HIS A 384 -9.63 -37.37 -10.76
CA HIS A 384 -8.85 -37.92 -9.64
C HIS A 384 -9.69 -38.48 -8.49
N GLY A 385 -10.96 -38.83 -8.78
CA GLY A 385 -11.90 -39.41 -7.84
C GLY A 385 -12.50 -40.75 -8.27
N GLN A 386 -11.72 -41.62 -8.95
CA GLN A 386 -12.03 -43.04 -9.14
C GLN A 386 -10.79 -43.89 -8.98
#